data_AF-A0A1I6M2K8-F1
#
_entry.id   AF-A0A1I6M2K8-F1
#
_cell.length_a   1.000
_cell.length_b   1.000
_cell.length_c   1.000
_cell.angle_alpha   90.00
_cell.angle_beta   90.00
_cell.angle_gamma   90.00
#
_symmetry.space_group_name_H-M   'P 1'
#
loop_
_entity.id
_entity.type
_entity.pdbx_description
1 polymer ?
#
loop_
_entity_poly.entity_id
_entity_poly.type
_entity_poly.pdbx_seq_one_letter_code
_entity_poly.pdbx_strand_id
1 'polypeptide(L)'
;MSNDAETVEGYVMDAGCIRKNARDELLEKARVHTRDCALMGHCIESGYGIVTEADRVTMLDSEATPQIVNVVEQSDTEEGIQLRVAREVRDGAMVTVAVTEIE
;
A
#
# COMPACT_ATOMS: atom_id res chain seq x y z
N MET A 1 -16.71 22.73 -5.53
CA MET A 1 -16.69 21.56 -4.63
C MET A 1 -15.29 21.01 -4.76
N SER A 2 -14.45 21.23 -3.75
CA SER A 2 -13.05 20.80 -3.81
C SER A 2 -13.02 19.27 -3.83
N ASN A 3 -12.32 18.71 -4.81
CA ASN A 3 -12.07 17.26 -4.94
C ASN A 3 -11.06 16.84 -3.87
N ASP A 4 -11.48 16.81 -2.62
CA ASP A 4 -10.63 16.44 -1.48
C ASP A 4 -10.63 14.92 -1.27
N ALA A 5 -10.61 14.15 -2.37
CA ALA A 5 -10.56 12.70 -2.37
C ALA A 5 -9.74 12.21 -3.56
N GLU A 6 -8.96 11.14 -3.35
CA GLU A 6 -8.24 10.45 -4.41
C GLU A 6 -8.38 8.94 -4.28
N THR A 7 -8.08 8.24 -5.37
CA THR A 7 -7.94 6.79 -5.39
C THR A 7 -6.58 6.44 -5.97
N VAL A 8 -5.85 5.58 -5.26
CA VAL A 8 -4.54 5.09 -5.67
C VAL A 8 -4.64 3.58 -5.85
N GLU A 9 -4.18 3.09 -6.99
CA GLU A 9 -4.16 1.66 -7.31
C GLU A 9 -2.74 1.20 -7.60
N GLY A 10 -2.40 0.00 -7.14
CA GLY A 10 -1.10 -0.61 -7.38
C GLY A 10 -0.75 -1.68 -6.36
N TYR A 11 0.50 -2.10 -6.38
CA TYR A 11 1.01 -3.15 -5.50
C TYR A 11 1.27 -2.61 -4.10
N VAL A 12 0.79 -3.31 -3.08
CA VAL A 12 1.13 -2.99 -1.69
C VAL A 12 2.54 -3.45 -1.36
N MET A 13 3.29 -2.61 -0.67
CA MET A 13 4.64 -2.92 -0.22
C MET A 13 4.90 -2.23 1.13
N ASP A 14 5.56 -2.92 2.06
CA ASP A 14 5.90 -2.32 3.35
C ASP A 14 6.98 -1.22 3.20
N ALA A 15 6.93 -0.23 4.08
CA ALA A 15 7.85 0.91 4.03
C ALA A 15 9.31 0.50 4.25
N GLY A 16 9.56 -0.59 4.96
CA GLY A 16 10.88 -1.18 5.13
C GLY A 16 11.46 -1.64 3.80
N CYS A 17 10.69 -2.38 3.01
CA CYS A 17 11.08 -2.84 1.69
C CYS A 17 11.18 -1.68 0.70
N ILE A 18 10.27 -0.71 0.72
CA ILE A 18 10.35 0.48 -0.13
C ILE A 18 11.67 1.25 0.10
N ARG A 19 12.07 1.43 1.37
CA ARG A 19 13.30 2.16 1.71
C ARG A 19 14.59 1.39 1.42
N LYS A 20 14.52 0.06 1.27
CA LYS A 20 15.68 -0.81 1.01
C LYS A 20 16.01 -0.95 -0.48
N ASN A 21 15.06 -0.70 -1.37
CA ASN A 21 15.23 -0.92 -2.80
C ASN A 21 15.45 0.42 -3.54
N ALA A 22 16.13 0.34 -4.69
CA ALA A 22 16.28 1.48 -5.58
C ALA A 22 14.94 1.81 -6.26
N ARG A 23 14.71 3.08 -6.58
CA ARG A 23 13.41 3.56 -7.07
C ARG A 23 12.97 2.84 -8.35
N ASP A 24 13.90 2.64 -9.27
CA ASP A 24 13.72 1.97 -10.56
C ASP A 24 13.50 0.46 -10.45
N GLU A 25 13.74 -0.14 -9.27
CA GLU A 25 13.47 -1.55 -9.00
C GLU A 25 12.13 -1.76 -8.27
N LEU A 26 11.49 -0.70 -7.77
CA LEU A 26 10.35 -0.83 -6.84
C LEU A 26 9.17 -1.56 -7.46
N LEU A 27 8.83 -1.27 -8.72
CA LEU A 27 7.72 -1.95 -9.39
C LEU A 27 7.97 -3.46 -9.53
N GLU A 28 9.19 -3.86 -9.93
CA GLU A 28 9.54 -5.27 -10.05
C GLU A 28 9.52 -5.97 -8.68
N LYS A 29 10.02 -5.30 -7.63
CA LYS A 29 10.01 -5.82 -6.27
C LYS A 29 8.63 -5.91 -5.67
N ALA A 30 7.74 -4.97 -5.97
CA ALA A 30 6.37 -4.96 -5.47
C ALA A 30 5.54 -6.10 -6.10
N ARG A 31 5.80 -6.43 -7.38
CA ARG A 31 5.16 -7.58 -8.08
C ARG A 31 5.51 -8.94 -7.47
N VAL A 32 6.65 -9.05 -6.80
CA VAL A 32 7.10 -10.28 -6.10
C VAL A 32 7.08 -10.12 -4.58
N HIS A 33 6.44 -9.06 -4.07
CA HIS A 33 6.30 -8.85 -2.63
C HIS A 33 5.25 -9.81 -2.10
N THR A 34 5.67 -10.69 -1.19
CA THR A 34 4.81 -11.77 -0.72
C THR A 34 3.89 -11.30 0.40
N ARG A 35 2.73 -11.96 0.51
CA ARG A 35 1.81 -11.84 1.63
C ARG A 35 2.54 -11.96 2.98
N ASP A 36 3.39 -12.98 3.11
CA ASP A 36 4.16 -13.21 4.34
C ASP A 36 5.10 -12.05 4.67
N CYS A 37 5.76 -11.48 3.65
CA CYS A 37 6.63 -10.31 3.83
C CYS A 37 5.82 -9.11 4.33
N ALA A 38 4.64 -8.87 3.74
CA ALA A 38 3.75 -7.79 4.15
C ALA A 38 3.25 -7.94 5.60
N LEU A 39 3.09 -9.17 6.11
CA LEU A 39 2.53 -9.45 7.43
C LEU A 39 3.56 -9.63 8.55
N MET A 40 4.86 -9.50 8.28
CA MET A 40 5.86 -9.56 9.33
C MET A 40 5.69 -8.38 10.31
N GLY A 41 5.90 -8.63 11.61
CA GLY A 41 5.68 -7.60 12.65
C GLY A 41 6.43 -6.28 12.39
N HIS A 42 7.68 -6.36 11.93
CA HIS A 42 8.46 -5.17 11.58
C HIS A 42 7.99 -4.44 10.31
N CYS A 43 7.25 -5.12 9.42
CA CYS A 43 6.65 -4.52 8.24
C CYS A 43 5.41 -3.73 8.63
N ILE A 44 4.56 -4.30 9.49
CA ILE A 44 3.38 -3.64 10.08
C ILE A 44 3.80 -2.36 10.80
N GLU A 45 4.84 -2.43 11.63
CA GLU A 45 5.38 -1.27 12.36
C GLU A 45 5.93 -0.18 11.43
N SER A 46 6.42 -0.56 10.25
CA SER A 46 7.00 0.40 9.30
C SER A 46 5.96 1.19 8.51
N GLY A 47 4.72 0.69 8.44
CA GLY A 47 3.67 1.17 7.56
C GLY A 47 3.81 0.66 6.13
N TYR A 48 2.95 1.15 5.23
CA TYR A 48 2.85 0.66 3.86
C TYR A 48 2.81 1.78 2.83
N GLY A 49 3.08 1.42 1.58
CA GLY A 49 2.87 2.26 0.41
C GLY A 49 2.26 1.47 -0.74
N ILE A 50 1.75 2.22 -1.73
CA ILE A 50 1.29 1.68 -3.00
C ILE A 50 2.30 2.03 -4.09
N VAL A 51 2.81 1.00 -4.76
CA VAL A 51 3.66 1.12 -5.95
C VAL A 51 2.79 0.96 -7.19
N THR A 52 2.61 2.05 -7.93
CA THR A 52 1.76 2.09 -9.13
C THR A 52 2.51 1.53 -10.35
N GLU A 53 1.77 1.10 -11.37
CA GLU A 53 2.32 0.65 -12.66
C GLU A 53 3.13 1.74 -13.41
N ALA A 54 2.97 3.01 -13.01
CA ALA A 54 3.77 4.13 -13.51
C ALA A 54 5.08 4.37 -12.72
N ASP A 55 5.51 3.39 -11.92
CA ASP A 55 6.70 3.44 -11.06
C ASP A 55 6.69 4.64 -10.08
N ARG A 56 5.50 4.91 -9.55
CA ARG A 56 5.28 5.92 -8.50
C ARG A 56 4.92 5.25 -7.21
N VAL A 57 5.48 5.77 -6.12
CA VAL A 57 5.15 5.33 -4.77
C VAL A 57 4.32 6.38 -4.05
N THR A 58 3.20 5.94 -3.49
CA THR A 58 2.40 6.72 -2.54
C THR A 58 2.53 6.08 -1.16
N MET A 59 3.22 6.75 -0.25
CA MET A 59 3.24 6.34 1.16
C MET A 59 1.86 6.60 1.79
N LEU A 60 1.38 5.62 2.54
CA LEU A 60 0.09 5.71 3.20
C LEU A 60 0.28 6.20 4.64
N ASP A 61 -0.77 6.80 5.18
CA ASP A 61 -0.82 7.21 6.58
C ASP A 61 -0.97 5.98 7.50
N SER A 62 -0.76 6.20 8.80
CA SER A 62 -0.79 5.10 9.78
C SER A 62 -2.17 4.43 9.90
N GLU A 63 -3.27 5.12 9.56
CA GLU A 63 -4.63 4.56 9.63
C GLU A 63 -4.88 3.52 8.53
N ALA A 64 -4.06 3.50 7.47
CA ALA A 64 -4.10 2.48 6.43
C ALA A 64 -3.60 1.11 6.94
N THR A 65 -2.64 1.10 7.87
CA THR A 65 -1.96 -0.12 8.36
C THR A 65 -2.92 -1.24 8.78
N PRO A 66 -3.88 -1.01 9.71
CA PRO A 66 -4.81 -2.08 10.11
C PRO A 66 -5.71 -2.54 8.97
N GLN A 67 -6.10 -1.64 8.05
CA GLN A 67 -6.93 -1.99 6.89
C GLN A 67 -6.17 -2.88 5.92
N ILE A 68 -4.90 -2.55 5.65
CA ILE A 68 -4.02 -3.34 4.78
C ILE A 68 -3.76 -4.71 5.38
N VAL A 69 -3.39 -4.80 6.65
CA VAL A 69 -3.18 -6.09 7.32
C VAL A 69 -4.43 -6.96 7.19
N ASN A 70 -5.61 -6.41 7.48
CA ASN A 70 -6.86 -7.14 7.37
C ASN A 70 -7.17 -7.63 5.94
N VAL A 71 -6.89 -6.81 4.91
CA VAL A 71 -7.10 -7.22 3.51
C VAL A 71 -6.08 -8.28 3.09
N VAL A 72 -4.80 -8.09 3.41
CA VAL A 72 -3.71 -9.00 3.06
C VAL A 72 -3.83 -10.34 3.80
N GLU A 73 -4.32 -10.36 5.05
CA GLU A 73 -4.63 -11.60 5.78
C GLU A 73 -5.77 -12.41 5.16
N GLN A 74 -6.69 -11.76 4.45
CA GLN A 74 -7.83 -12.39 3.78
C GLN A 74 -7.56 -12.72 2.32
N SER A 75 -6.47 -12.19 1.75
CA SER A 75 -6.08 -12.40 0.36
C SER A 75 -5.63 -13.84 0.10
N ASP A 76 -6.13 -14.42 -0.99
CA ASP A 76 -5.63 -15.69 -1.54
C ASP A 76 -4.41 -15.48 -2.46
N THR A 77 -4.00 -14.23 -2.70
CA THR A 77 -2.86 -13.87 -3.54
C THR A 77 -1.55 -14.03 -2.73
N GLU A 78 -0.66 -14.90 -3.19
CA GLU A 78 0.59 -15.21 -2.49
C GLU A 78 1.65 -14.09 -2.62
N GLU A 79 1.69 -13.42 -3.78
CA GLU A 79 2.64 -12.34 -4.08
C GLU A 79 2.05 -11.33 -5.06
N GLY A 80 2.57 -10.09 -5.03
CA GLY A 80 2.13 -9.06 -5.97
C GLY A 80 0.71 -8.59 -5.71
N ILE A 81 0.31 -8.53 -4.44
CA ILE A 81 -1.05 -8.12 -4.02
C ILE A 81 -1.33 -6.69 -4.48
N GLN A 82 -2.37 -6.53 -5.30
CA GLN A 82 -2.81 -5.22 -5.76
C GLN A 82 -3.95 -4.69 -4.90
N LEU A 83 -3.85 -3.43 -4.48
CA LEU A 83 -4.85 -2.75 -3.69
C LEU A 83 -5.35 -1.49 -4.40
N ARG A 84 -6.64 -1.24 -4.26
CA ARG A 84 -7.26 0.08 -4.45
C ARG A 84 -7.40 0.73 -3.08
N VAL A 85 -6.82 1.92 -2.93
CA VAL A 85 -6.84 2.72 -1.71
C VAL A 85 -7.57 4.03 -1.98
N ALA A 86 -8.71 4.21 -1.30
CA ALA A 86 -9.43 5.48 -1.29
C ALA A 86 -8.93 6.36 -0.14
N ARG A 87 -8.67 7.63 -0.43
CA ARG A 87 -8.14 8.58 0.54
C ARG A 87 -8.88 9.90 0.43
N GLU A 88 -9.01 10.60 1.55
CA GLU A 88 -9.71 11.89 1.64
C GLU A 88 -8.90 12.88 2.47
N VAL A 89 -9.03 14.18 2.18
CA VAL A 89 -8.49 15.21 3.06
C VAL A 89 -9.40 15.32 4.29
N ARG A 90 -8.85 15.03 5.47
CA ARG A 90 -9.49 15.26 6.78
C ARG A 90 -8.59 16.13 7.62
N ASP A 91 -9.14 17.24 8.12
CA ASP A 91 -8.40 18.23 8.92
C ASP A 91 -7.08 18.71 8.28
N GLY A 92 -7.06 18.80 6.94
CA GLY A 92 -5.90 19.24 6.17
C GLY A 92 -4.84 18.16 5.89
N ALA A 93 -5.08 16.90 6.26
CA ALA A 93 -4.21 15.77 5.97
C ALA A 93 -4.91 14.75 5.07
N MET A 94 -4.16 14.10 4.16
CA MET A 94 -4.68 12.98 3.38
C MET A 94 -4.71 11.71 4.23
N VAL A 95 -5.91 11.16 4.42
CA VAL A 95 -6.18 10.00 5.28
C VAL A 95 -6.78 8.88 4.46
N THR A 96 -6.35 7.65 4.71
CA THR A 96 -6.88 6.44 4.07
C THR A 96 -8.23 6.06 4.66
N VAL A 97 -9.26 6.03 3.82
CA VAL A 97 -10.64 5.80 4.25
C VAL A 97 -11.19 4.43 3.86
N ALA A 98 -10.61 3.80 2.83
CA ALA A 98 -10.91 2.43 2.46
C ALA A 98 -9.74 1.78 1.72
N VAL A 99 -9.58 0.48 1.93
CA VAL A 99 -8.63 -0.38 1.23
C VAL A 99 -9.36 -1.63 0.76
N THR A 100 -9.20 -1.97 -0.52
CA THR A 100 -9.76 -3.20 -1.12
C THR A 100 -8.72 -3.85 -2.02
N GLU A 101 -8.58 -5.17 -1.96
CA GLU A 101 -7.83 -5.92 -2.97
C GLU A 101 -8.55 -5.84 -4.32
N ILE A 102 -7.76 -5.82 -5.40
CA ILE A 102 -8.24 -5.80 -6.79
C ILE A 102 -7.54 -6.92 -7.59
N GLU A 103 -8.27 -7.49 -8.54
CA GLU A 103 -7.78 -8.54 -9.46
C GLU A 103 -7.09 -7.98 -10.71
#